data_AF-A0A6I4I9A7-F1
#
_entry.id   AF-A0A6I4I9A7-F1
#
_cell.length_a   1.000
_cell.length_b   1.000
_cell.length_c   1.000
_cell.angle_alpha   90.00
_cell.angle_beta   90.00
_cell.angle_gamma   90.00
#
_symmetry.space_group_name_H-M   'P 1'
#
loop_
_entity.id
_entity.type
_entity.pdbx_description
1 polymer ?
#
loop_
_entity_poly.entity_id
_entity_poly.type
_entity_poly.pdbx_seq_one_letter_code
_entity_poly.pdbx_strand_id
1 'polypeptide(L)'
;MENYKNKLGNLADKLKQERPATPIQAVIPVKAAPVPNEPDVQFNNRIPKGLLKRLKIFGLEHDESLKDINIQALELYLSHKAKPEEISKKANE
;
A
#
# COMPACT_ATOMS: atom_id res chain seq x y z
N MET A 1 9.20 -24.97 -63.66
CA MET A 1 9.38 -25.85 -62.47
C MET A 1 10.49 -25.39 -61.52
N GLU A 2 11.47 -24.60 -61.97
CA GLU A 2 12.60 -24.12 -61.13
C GLU A 2 12.18 -23.17 -60.00
N ASN A 3 11.16 -22.34 -60.22
CA ASN A 3 10.66 -21.38 -59.23
C ASN A 3 10.09 -22.01 -57.95
N TYR A 4 9.69 -23.29 -57.99
CA TYR A 4 9.13 -23.98 -56.82
C TYR A 4 10.23 -24.54 -55.92
N LYS A 5 11.29 -25.10 -56.50
CA LYS A 5 12.47 -25.56 -55.76
C LYS A 5 13.18 -24.40 -55.05
N ASN A 6 13.25 -23.24 -55.70
CA ASN A 6 13.87 -22.04 -55.13
C ASN A 6 13.05 -21.49 -53.94
N LYS A 7 11.71 -21.58 -53.96
CA LYS A 7 10.86 -21.18 -52.83
C LYS A 7 11.00 -22.13 -51.62
N LEU A 8 11.15 -23.42 -51.87
CA LEU A 8 11.33 -24.42 -50.82
C LEU A 8 12.73 -24.32 -50.17
N GLY A 9 13.78 -24.09 -50.97
CA GLY A 9 15.13 -23.83 -50.45
C GLY A 9 15.15 -22.61 -49.52
N ASN A 10 14.58 -21.50 -49.98
CA ASN A 10 14.50 -20.27 -49.20
C ASN A 10 13.67 -20.42 -47.90
N LEU A 11 12.68 -21.31 -47.86
CA LEU A 11 11.90 -21.58 -46.65
C LEU A 11 12.70 -22.40 -45.62
N ALA A 12 13.46 -23.39 -46.10
CA ALA A 12 14.33 -24.22 -45.25
C ALA A 12 15.48 -23.38 -44.64
N ASP A 13 16.00 -22.42 -45.39
CA ASP A 13 17.04 -21.52 -44.90
C ASP A 13 16.50 -20.52 -43.85
N LYS A 14 15.28 -19.99 -44.05
CA LYS A 14 14.61 -19.14 -43.07
C LYS A 14 14.31 -19.86 -41.76
N LEU A 15 13.83 -21.11 -41.82
CA LEU A 15 13.54 -21.93 -40.63
C LEU A 15 14.78 -22.30 -39.82
N LYS A 16 15.96 -22.36 -40.44
CA LYS A 16 17.23 -22.64 -39.75
C LYS A 16 17.85 -21.40 -39.12
N GLN A 17 17.62 -20.22 -39.71
CA GLN A 17 18.20 -18.96 -39.25
C GLN A 17 17.34 -18.26 -38.18
N GLU A 18 16.02 -18.39 -38.25
CA GLU A 18 15.12 -17.76 -37.29
C GLU A 18 14.98 -18.64 -36.04
N ARG A 19 15.63 -18.23 -34.94
CA ARG A 19 15.35 -18.82 -33.62
C ARG A 19 13.88 -18.55 -33.29
N PRO A 20 13.08 -19.57 -32.93
CA PRO A 20 11.68 -19.37 -32.60
C PRO A 20 11.59 -18.39 -31.42
N ALA A 21 10.95 -17.25 -31.67
CA ALA A 21 10.68 -16.27 -30.63
C ALA A 21 9.76 -16.93 -29.60
N THR A 22 10.29 -17.19 -28.41
CA THR A 22 9.46 -17.64 -27.30
C THR A 22 8.51 -16.50 -26.93
N PRO A 23 7.20 -16.75 -26.81
CA PRO A 23 6.26 -15.72 -26.37
C PRO A 23 6.55 -15.44 -24.89
N ILE A 24 7.45 -14.49 -24.64
CA ILE A 24 7.72 -13.98 -23.30
C ILE A 24 6.53 -13.12 -22.91
N GLN A 25 5.68 -13.67 -22.04
CA GLN A 25 4.56 -12.96 -21.46
C GLN A 25 5.10 -11.88 -20.51
N ALA A 26 5.06 -10.62 -20.96
CA ALA A 26 5.41 -9.48 -20.11
C ALA A 26 4.31 -9.27 -19.06
N VAL A 27 4.65 -9.48 -17.79
CA VAL A 27 3.74 -9.19 -16.67
C VAL A 27 3.91 -7.73 -16.28
N ILE A 28 2.85 -6.94 -16.46
CA ILE A 28 2.79 -5.57 -15.95
C ILE A 28 2.27 -5.64 -14.51
N PRO A 29 3.01 -5.12 -13.51
CA PRO A 29 2.53 -5.08 -12.14
C PRO A 29 1.25 -4.23 -12.08
N VAL A 30 0.19 -4.78 -11.50
CA VAL A 30 -1.03 -4.02 -11.21
C VAL A 30 -0.65 -3.00 -10.13
N LYS A 31 -0.46 -1.74 -10.54
CA LYS A 31 -0.30 -0.64 -9.60
C LYS A 31 -1.62 -0.47 -8.88
N ALA A 32 -1.69 -0.89 -7.61
CA ALA A 32 -2.83 -0.60 -6.76
C ALA A 32 -3.06 0.92 -6.78
N ALA A 33 -4.32 1.32 -6.96
CA ALA A 33 -4.69 2.73 -6.93
C ALA A 33 -4.23 3.33 -5.59
N PRO A 34 -3.53 4.47 -5.59
CA PRO A 34 -3.12 5.10 -4.35
C PRO A 34 -4.39 5.50 -3.59
N VAL A 35 -4.61 4.88 -2.44
CA VAL A 35 -5.54 5.40 -1.44
C VAL A 35 -5.07 6.83 -1.14
N PRO A 36 -5.94 7.84 -1.19
CA PRO A 36 -5.58 9.20 -0.85
C PRO A 36 -5.26 9.24 0.65
N ASN A 37 -4.01 8.96 0.99
CA ASN A 37 -3.50 9.18 2.32
C ASN A 37 -3.32 10.68 2.49
N GLU A 38 -3.94 11.25 3.52
CA GLU A 38 -3.60 12.59 3.95
C GLU A 38 -2.09 12.67 4.21
N PRO A 39 -1.43 13.80 3.90
CA PRO A 39 0.01 13.91 4.09
C PRO A 39 0.36 13.72 5.57
N ASP A 40 1.12 12.66 5.84
CA ASP A 40 1.64 12.37 7.18
C ASP A 40 2.53 13.55 7.66
N VAL A 41 2.28 14.02 8.89
CA VAL A 41 3.11 15.04 9.56
C VAL A 41 3.81 14.43 10.77
N GLN A 42 5.06 14.85 11.03
CA GLN A 42 5.79 14.41 12.20
C GLN A 42 5.24 15.06 13.48
N PHE A 43 4.79 14.22 14.41
CA PHE A 43 4.34 14.64 15.73
C PHE A 43 5.38 14.26 16.80
N ASN A 44 6.06 15.27 17.37
CA ASN A 44 7.07 15.07 18.42
C ASN A 44 6.46 15.35 19.79
N ASN A 45 6.47 14.36 20.69
CA ASN A 45 5.99 14.50 22.07
C ASN A 45 7.01 13.92 23.08
N ARG A 46 7.02 14.47 24.29
CA ARG A 46 7.74 13.94 25.45
C ARG A 46 6.79 13.14 26.33
N ILE A 47 7.00 11.82 26.38
CA ILE A 47 6.22 10.91 27.21
C ILE A 47 7.07 10.26 28.32
N PRO A 48 6.46 9.89 29.46
CA PRO A 48 7.16 9.15 30.50
C PRO A 48 7.72 7.81 29.99
N LYS A 49 8.93 7.45 30.44
CA LYS A 49 9.60 6.19 30.02
C LYS A 49 8.76 4.94 30.29
N GLY A 50 7.99 4.93 31.38
CA GLY A 50 7.12 3.82 31.73
C GLY A 50 5.96 3.64 30.74
N LEU A 51 5.39 4.74 30.26
CA LEU A 51 4.30 4.72 29.28
C LEU A 51 4.79 4.18 27.93
N LEU A 52 5.96 4.62 27.46
CA LEU A 52 6.56 4.12 26.23
C LEU A 52 6.79 2.60 26.28
N LYS A 53 7.24 2.06 27.41
CA LYS A 53 7.43 0.61 27.57
C LYS A 53 6.11 -0.15 27.45
N ARG A 54 5.05 0.34 28.10
CA ARG A 54 3.71 -0.26 28.02
C ARG A 54 3.16 -0.22 26.60
N LEU A 55 3.31 0.90 25.90
CA LEU A 55 2.86 1.03 24.50
C LEU A 55 3.57 0.04 23.59
N LYS A 56 4.88 -0.16 23.79
CA LYS A 56 5.68 -1.13 23.03
C LYS A 56 5.26 -2.57 23.29
N ILE A 57 5.02 -2.92 24.55
CA ILE A 57 4.55 -4.27 24.91
C ILE A 57 3.18 -4.52 24.27
N PHE A 58 2.26 -3.57 24.38
CA PHE A 58 0.94 -3.65 23.76
C PHE A 58 1.02 -3.81 22.24
N GLY A 59 1.84 -3.01 21.56
CA GLY A 59 2.03 -3.15 20.11
C GLY A 59 2.63 -4.50 19.70
N LEU A 60 3.49 -5.11 20.53
CA LEU A 60 4.00 -6.46 20.30
C LEU A 60 2.94 -7.55 20.52
N GLU A 61 2.03 -7.37 21.48
CA GLU A 61 0.96 -8.33 21.78
C GLU A 61 -0.12 -8.36 20.69
N HIS A 62 -0.41 -7.20 20.09
CA HIS A 62 -1.49 -7.03 19.12
C HIS A 62 -1.02 -6.95 17.65
N ASP A 63 0.29 -7.05 17.39
CA ASP A 63 0.91 -6.87 16.07
C ASP A 63 0.52 -5.54 15.41
N GLU A 64 0.42 -4.48 16.23
CA GLU A 64 0.02 -3.13 15.80
C GLU A 64 1.22 -2.17 15.83
N SER A 65 1.28 -1.27 14.84
CA SER A 65 2.29 -0.22 14.83
C SER A 65 2.04 0.80 15.94
N LEU A 66 3.13 1.29 16.55
CA LEU A 66 3.08 2.41 17.49
C LEU A 66 2.41 3.64 16.87
N LYS A 67 2.53 3.84 15.54
CA LYS A 67 1.86 4.93 14.82
C LYS A 67 0.34 4.77 14.92
N ASP A 68 -0.16 3.59 14.60
CA ASP A 68 -1.60 3.31 14.52
C ASP A 68 -2.25 3.38 15.90
N ILE A 69 -1.58 2.82 16.91
CA ILE A 69 -2.02 2.93 18.32
C ILE A 69 -2.14 4.40 18.75
N ASN A 70 -1.16 5.24 18.37
CA ASN A 70 -1.20 6.66 18.71
C ASN A 70 -2.34 7.38 17.99
N ILE A 71 -2.59 7.08 16.71
CA ILE A 71 -3.69 7.66 15.94
C ILE A 71 -5.03 7.29 16.60
N GLN A 72 -5.27 6.01 16.86
CA GLN A 72 -6.49 5.54 17.50
C GLN A 72 -6.71 6.21 18.87
N ALA A 73 -5.66 6.31 19.69
CA ALA A 73 -5.77 6.95 21.00
C ALA A 73 -6.10 8.44 20.89
N LEU A 74 -5.52 9.15 19.91
CA LEU A 74 -5.79 10.57 19.66
C LEU A 74 -7.21 10.79 19.14
N GLU A 75 -7.67 9.99 18.18
CA GLU A 75 -9.05 10.02 17.66
C GLU A 75 -10.09 9.72 18.74
N LEU A 76 -9.82 8.70 19.58
CA LEU A 76 -10.66 8.38 20.72
C LEU A 76 -10.70 9.52 21.73
N TYR A 77 -9.56 10.14 22.04
CA TYR A 77 -9.50 11.28 22.94
C TYR A 77 -10.32 12.48 22.40
N LEU A 78 -10.16 12.81 21.12
CA LEU A 78 -10.90 13.89 20.48
C LEU A 78 -12.40 13.62 20.41
N SER A 79 -12.80 12.40 20.03
CA SER A 79 -14.22 12.02 19.97
C SER A 79 -14.91 12.00 21.34
N HIS A 80 -14.21 11.60 22.40
CA HIS A 80 -14.72 11.66 23.77
C HIS A 80 -14.86 13.10 24.27
N LYS A 81 -13.94 13.99 23.90
CA LYS A 81 -13.94 15.41 24.29
C LYS A 81 -14.84 16.30 23.43
N ALA A 82 -15.20 15.87 22.22
CA ALA A 82 -16.14 16.59 21.36
C ALA A 82 -17.61 16.39 21.76
N LYS A 83 -17.95 15.29 22.45
CA LYS A 83 -19.32 14.99 22.89
C LYS A 83 -19.85 15.63 24.20
N PRO A 84 -19.08 16.23 25.14
CA PRO A 84 -19.64 16.72 26.40
C PRO A 84 -20.13 18.19 26.39
N GLU A 85 -19.77 19.04 25.43
CA GLU A 85 -20.10 20.48 25.51
C GLU A 85 -21.39 20.92 24.77
N GLU A 86 -22.01 20.07 23.94
CA GLU A 86 -23.27 20.44 23.28
C GLU A 86 -24.51 20.36 24.20
N ILE A 87 -24.39 19.75 25.39
CA ILE A 87 -25.54 19.62 26.32
C ILE A 87 -25.65 20.83 27.26
N SER A 88 -24.58 21.63 27.45
CA SER A 88 -24.63 22.81 28.33
C SER A 88 -25.20 24.06 27.66
N LYS A 89 -25.35 24.10 26.33
CA LYS A 89 -25.89 25.28 25.61
C LYS A 89 -27.38 25.18 25.26
N LYS A 90 -28.02 24.02 25.44
CA LYS A 90 -29.48 23.84 25.24
C LYS A 90 -30.31 23.83 26.52
N ALA A 91 -29.71 24.15 27.67
CA ALA A 91 -30.42 24.27 28.94
C ALA A 91 -30.73 25.73 29.34
N ASN A 92 -30.29 26.71 28.54
CA ASN A 92 -30.53 28.14 28.74
C ASN A 92 -31.04 28.80 27.44
N GLU A 93 -32.01 28.15 26.77
CA GLU A 93 -32.84 28.79 25.74
C GLU A 93 -34.31 28.44 25.98
#